data_AF-A0A0F9A3S5-F1
#
_entry.id   AF-A0A0F9A3S5-F1
#
_cell.length_a   1.000
_cell.length_b   1.000
_cell.length_c   1.000
_cell.angle_alpha   90.00
_cell.angle_beta   90.00
_cell.angle_gamma   90.00
#
_symmetry.space_group_name_H-M   'P 1'
#
loop_
_entity.id
_entity.type
_entity.pdbx_description
1 polymer ?
#
loop_
_entity_poly.entity_id
_entity_poly.type
_entity_poly.pdbx_seq_one_letter_code
_entity_poly.pdbx_strand_id
1 'polypeptide(L)'
;MTVRLSKTQMEVVNLMREGWELGVGCAFGDYRSWLQKGGIGKGGPTKHISGATTHALWKKKVIIISKDEFPTRIYKLVTHDPPD
;
A
#
# COMPACT_ATOMS: atom_id res chain seq x y z
N MET A 1 -16.16 4.07 13.48
CA MET A 1 -15.52 2.77 13.77
C MET A 1 -14.01 2.95 13.69
N THR A 2 -13.29 2.81 14.81
CA THR A 2 -11.81 2.92 14.82
C THR A 2 -11.20 1.62 14.30
N VAL A 3 -10.57 1.66 13.13
CA VAL A 3 -9.92 0.47 12.55
C VAL A 3 -8.65 0.14 13.34
N ARG A 4 -8.63 -0.97 14.07
CA ARG A 4 -7.43 -1.43 14.78
C ARG A 4 -6.43 -2.03 13.79
N LEU A 5 -5.22 -1.48 13.76
CA LEU A 5 -4.10 -1.94 12.92
C LEU A 5 -3.03 -2.65 13.75
N SER A 6 -2.38 -3.65 13.17
CA SER A 6 -1.16 -4.23 13.75
C SER A 6 0.02 -3.26 13.62
N LYS A 7 1.12 -3.50 14.35
CA LYS A 7 2.34 -2.69 14.24
C LYS A 7 2.83 -2.58 12.78
N THR A 8 2.88 -3.69 12.06
CA THR A 8 3.29 -3.73 10.64
C THR A 8 2.31 -2.99 9.73
N GLN A 9 1.00 -3.12 9.96
CA GLN A 9 0.00 -2.40 9.17
C GLN A 9 0.10 -0.89 9.37
N MET A 10 0.30 -0.46 10.61
CA MET A 10 0.48 0.95 10.96
C MET A 10 1.78 1.51 10.38
N GLU A 11 2.87 0.74 10.37
CA GLU A 11 4.12 1.11 9.73
C GLU A 11 3.95 1.35 8.23
N VAL A 12 3.24 0.45 7.52
CA VAL A 12 2.93 0.63 6.09
C VAL A 12 2.13 1.91 5.87
N VAL A 13 1.12 2.18 6.70
CA VAL A 13 0.31 3.40 6.59
C VAL A 13 1.16 4.66 6.83
N ASN A 14 2.05 4.65 7.82
CA ASN A 14 2.93 5.78 8.09
C ASN A 14 3.89 6.05 6.93
N LEU A 15 4.51 5.01 6.37
CA LEU A 15 5.34 5.16 5.17
C LEU A 15 4.53 5.74 4.00
N MET A 16 3.30 5.27 3.78
CA MET A 16 2.46 5.84 2.73
C MET A 16 2.12 7.33 2.96
N ARG A 17 1.97 7.76 4.22
CA ARG A 17 1.81 9.19 4.57
C ARG A 17 3.07 10.01 4.34
N GLU A 18 4.25 9.41 4.48
CA GLU A 18 5.55 10.02 4.20
C GLU A 18 5.90 10.08 2.70
N GLY A 19 4.97 9.72 1.81
CA GLY A 19 5.16 9.78 0.36
C GLY A 19 5.74 8.51 -0.25
N TRP A 20 5.60 7.36 0.42
CA TRP A 20 5.85 6.06 -0.20
C TRP A 20 4.59 5.56 -0.92
N GLU A 21 4.76 5.02 -2.13
CA GLU A 21 3.66 4.39 -2.87
C GLU A 21 3.68 2.88 -2.69
N LEU A 22 2.49 2.29 -2.53
CA LEU A 22 2.31 0.85 -2.39
C LEU A 22 1.97 0.21 -3.74
N GLY A 23 2.87 -0.61 -4.26
CA GLY A 23 2.70 -1.41 -5.46
C GLY A 23 2.51 -2.90 -5.15
N VAL A 24 1.77 -3.58 -6.03
CA VAL A 24 1.65 -5.04 -6.06
C VAL A 24 1.86 -5.52 -7.48
N GLY A 25 2.73 -6.51 -7.64
CA GLY A 25 2.90 -7.21 -8.92
C GLY A 25 1.59 -7.89 -9.31
N CYS A 26 1.25 -7.82 -10.59
CA CYS A 26 0.10 -8.54 -11.15
C CYS A 26 0.51 -9.38 -12.37
N ALA A 27 1.80 -9.45 -12.69
CA ALA A 27 2.31 -10.24 -13.80
C ALA A 27 2.57 -11.69 -13.40
N PHE A 28 2.01 -12.64 -14.15
CA PHE A 28 2.37 -14.06 -14.18
C PHE A 28 2.94 -14.66 -12.88
N GLY A 29 2.16 -14.63 -11.80
CA GLY A 29 2.54 -15.24 -10.52
C GLY A 29 3.38 -14.36 -9.58
N ASP A 30 3.79 -13.17 -10.01
CA ASP A 30 4.37 -12.15 -9.14
C ASP A 30 3.25 -11.37 -8.44
N TYR A 31 2.95 -11.75 -7.21
CA TYR A 31 2.03 -11.05 -6.30
C TYR A 31 2.77 -10.32 -5.17
N ARG A 32 4.06 -9.99 -5.38
CA ARG A 32 4.86 -9.32 -4.38
C ARG A 32 4.34 -7.91 -4.17
N SER A 33 4.21 -7.54 -2.90
CA SER A 33 3.86 -6.18 -2.50
C SER A 33 5.12 -5.45 -2.06
N TRP A 34 5.24 -4.17 -2.42
CA TRP A 34 6.35 -3.33 -1.97
C TRP A 34 5.92 -1.88 -1.84
N LEU A 35 6.63 -1.15 -0.99
CA LEU A 35 6.60 0.30 -0.91
C LEU A 35 7.78 0.87 -1.68
N GLN A 36 7.59 1.98 -2.39
CA GLN A 36 8.67 2.71 -3.06
C GLN A 36 8.60 4.21 -2.77
N LYS A 37 9.70 4.78 -2.28
CA LYS A 37 9.79 6.21 -1.99
C LYS A 37 9.90 7.01 -3.29
N GLY A 38 9.10 8.06 -3.42
CA GLY A 38 9.10 8.92 -4.61
C GLY A 38 8.36 8.33 -5.82
N GLY A 39 7.66 7.21 -5.62
CA GLY A 39 6.73 6.63 -6.57
C GLY A 39 7.21 5.35 -7.26
N ILE A 40 6.25 4.51 -7.65
CA ILE A 40 6.49 3.23 -8.29
C ILE A 40 7.16 3.42 -9.65
N GLY A 41 8.24 2.68 -9.91
CA GLY A 41 8.99 2.75 -11.17
C GLY A 41 9.94 3.95 -11.31
N LYS A 42 10.11 4.76 -10.26
CA LYS A 42 10.99 5.95 -10.28
C LYS A 42 12.42 5.70 -9.77
N GLY A 43 12.81 4.45 -9.53
CA GLY A 43 14.16 4.07 -9.08
C GLY A 43 14.53 4.45 -7.63
N GLY A 44 13.58 4.96 -6.83
CA GLY A 44 13.81 5.27 -5.41
C GLY A 44 13.92 4.02 -4.50
N PRO A 45 14.28 4.22 -3.21
CA PRO A 45 14.34 3.15 -2.23
C PRO A 45 13.05 2.33 -2.15
N THR A 46 13.19 1.01 -2.03
CA THR A 46 12.06 0.07 -1.92
C THR A 46 12.06 -0.65 -0.57
N LYS A 47 10.88 -1.07 -0.13
CA LYS A 47 10.69 -1.90 1.05
C LYS A 47 9.66 -2.98 0.75
N HIS A 48 10.05 -4.23 0.89
CA HIS A 48 9.13 -5.35 0.71
C HIS A 48 8.11 -5.39 1.83
N ILE A 49 6.86 -5.70 1.46
CA ILE A 49 5.79 -5.97 2.41
C ILE A 49 5.08 -7.27 2.04
N SER A 50 4.52 -7.96 3.03
CA SER A 50 3.78 -9.19 2.74
C SER A 50 2.48 -8.88 2.01
N GLY A 51 2.13 -9.71 1.02
CA GLY A 51 0.84 -9.63 0.33
C GLY A 51 -0.35 -9.76 1.29
N ALA A 52 -0.19 -10.51 2.39
CA ALA A 52 -1.19 -10.61 3.46
C ALA A 52 -1.44 -9.26 4.16
N THR A 53 -0.40 -8.44 4.37
CA THR A 53 -0.55 -7.11 4.96
C THR A 53 -1.30 -6.17 4.02
N THR A 54 -0.94 -6.18 2.73
CA THR A 54 -1.65 -5.41 1.69
C THR A 54 -3.12 -5.82 1.63
N HIS A 55 -3.40 -7.12 1.54
CA HIS A 55 -4.76 -7.64 1.49
C HIS A 55 -5.57 -7.27 2.75
N ALA A 56 -4.97 -7.33 3.93
CA ALA A 56 -5.62 -6.95 5.18
C ALA A 56 -5.95 -5.45 5.24
N LEU A 57 -5.04 -4.58 4.80
CA LEU A 57 -5.28 -3.13 4.71
C LEU A 57 -6.41 -2.80 3.71
N TRP A 58 -6.41 -3.46 2.55
CA TRP A 58 -7.45 -3.31 1.55
C TRP A 58 -8.81 -3.80 2.05
N LYS A 59 -8.87 -4.98 2.67
CA LYS A 59 -10.11 -5.54 3.27
C LYS A 59 -10.68 -4.63 4.38
N LYS A 60 -9.80 -3.98 5.15
CA LYS A 60 -10.16 -3.00 6.17
C LYS A 60 -10.53 -1.62 5.59
N LYS A 61 -10.51 -1.44 4.27
CA LYS A 61 -10.75 -0.16 3.57
C LYS A 61 -9.82 0.97 4.00
N VAL A 62 -8.59 0.64 4.40
CA VAL A 62 -7.55 1.64 4.74
C VAL A 62 -6.83 2.11 3.49
N ILE A 63 -6.69 1.21 2.51
CA ILE A 63 -6.16 1.51 1.19
C ILE A 63 -7.18 1.11 0.12
N ILE A 64 -7.14 1.82 -1.00
CA ILE A 64 -7.93 1.52 -2.19
C ILE A 64 -7.01 1.46 -3.40
N ILE A 65 -7.46 0.75 -4.44
CA ILE A 65 -6.75 0.72 -5.72
C ILE A 65 -6.81 2.12 -6.32
N SER A 66 -5.63 2.69 -6.57
CA SER A 66 -5.48 3.98 -7.25
C SER A 66 -5.26 3.80 -8.75
N LYS A 67 -4.53 2.77 -9.11
CA LYS A 67 -4.16 2.44 -10.49
C LYS A 67 -4.08 0.93 -10.64
N ASP A 68 -4.70 0.37 -11.68
CA ASP A 68 -4.65 -1.06 -11.97
C ASP A 68 -4.24 -1.24 -13.43
N GLU A 69 -2.93 -1.26 -13.68
CA GLU A 69 -2.37 -1.45 -15.02
C GLU A 69 -1.38 -2.61 -15.00
N PHE A 70 -1.33 -3.41 -16.05
CA PHE A 70 -0.30 -4.43 -16.15
C PHE A 70 1.08 -3.76 -16.28
N PRO A 71 2.13 -4.20 -15.54
CA PRO A 71 2.19 -5.35 -14.64
C PRO A 71 1.99 -5.01 -13.15
N THR A 72 1.54 -3.81 -12.80
CA THR A 72 1.53 -3.30 -11.43
C THR A 72 0.21 -2.62 -11.03
N ARG A 73 -0.34 -3.09 -9.91
CA ARG A 73 -1.43 -2.42 -9.22
C ARG A 73 -0.88 -1.51 -8.12
N ILE A 74 -1.33 -0.26 -8.09
CA ILE A 74 -0.92 0.75 -7.12
C ILE A 74 -2.09 1.06 -6.19
N TYR A 75 -1.81 1.15 -4.89
CA TYR A 75 -2.75 1.48 -3.85
C TYR A 75 -2.48 2.86 -3.27
N LYS A 76 -3.53 3.57 -2.88
CA LYS A 76 -3.46 4.82 -2.10
C LYS A 76 -4.19 4.67 -0.79
N LEU A 77 -3.81 5.47 0.21
CA LEU A 77 -4.56 5.60 1.45
C LEU A 77 -5.94 6.17 1.16
N VAL A 78 -6.96 5.66 1.85
CA VAL A 78 -8.26 6.34 1.91
C VAL A 78 -8.06 7.61 2.72
N THR A 79 -8.35 8.76 2.10
CA THR A 79 -8.44 10.05 2.79
C THR A 79 -9.69 10.03 3.67
N HIS A 80 -9.62 9.38 4.81
CA HIS A 80 -10.47 9.75 5.94
C HIS A 80 -9.71 10.83 6.68
N ASP A 81 -10.13 12.09 6.50
CA ASP A 81 -9.99 13.02 7.61
C ASP A 81 -10.58 12.32 8.83
N PRO A 82 -9.85 12.20 9.96
CA PRO A 82 -10.49 11.78 11.18
C PRO A 82 -11.64 12.77 11.44
N PRO A 83 -12.85 12.31 11.79
CA PRO A 83 -13.83 13.24 12.34
C PRO A 83 -13.21 13.81 13.62
N ASP A 84 -13.19 15.13 13.70
CA ASP A 84 -12.83 15.89 14.89
C ASP A 84 -13.55 15.38 16.15
#